data_AF-A0A956TR10-F1
#
_entry.id   AF-A0A956TR10-F1
#
_cell.length_a   1.000
_cell.length_b   1.000
_cell.length_c   1.000
_cell.angle_alpha   90.00
_cell.angle_beta   90.00
_cell.angle_gamma   90.00
#
_symmetry.space_group_name_H-M   'P 1'
#
loop_
_entity.id
_entity.type
_entity.pdbx_description
1 polymer ?
#
loop_
_entity_poly.entity_id
_entity_poly.type
_entity_poly.pdbx_seq_one_letter_code
_entity_poly.pdbx_strand_id
1 'polypeptide(L)'
;MRPSISLPLAMSLILSVLAGCTGVPANFESLSEQWRSSFDAAETASRKGDYSGAKKNYARALAISRKAGSNTYQEARTLESLAGLEKEQGKDTEALTTLLDCERIWLSRFDPEKASSDNREIGLHLIEIKLARADILVKQSKNAQAITLLKEALSLADKVIARDSLKHETIIRLASALALAGDREGAASLREKADAISGPDHERLDGKDTRDPAQLIEAGTEAARGLNYEKAEKLYRQALAIQEKGGPREKESPPNLENTADACLGLANVLDANRSYEEADRYADRAIAILRRGKGVAARENYLNALERKAGINLHAGNLAGARRAYELAIELAKEKEKKTEYIRQQRRLMHALVTVLVRQKEYERALAMQNELAEIEAALYGKDGEKYAENLSQLARIYYLIDDKTRGKAAYEKAIELYSKVPELNPAVITDLYDEFAANLEKQGEMQKAESLRAKAKKLRYDMVN
;
A
#
# COMPACT_ATOMS: atom_id res chain seq x y z
N MET A 1 19.49 -11.96 -17.81
CA MET A 1 20.21 -10.76 -18.32
C MET A 1 19.98 -9.62 -17.34
N ARG A 2 20.94 -9.37 -16.43
CA ARG A 2 20.92 -8.19 -15.57
C ARG A 2 21.13 -6.94 -16.44
N PRO A 3 20.44 -5.82 -16.18
CA PRO A 3 20.69 -4.60 -16.92
C PRO A 3 22.12 -4.16 -16.61
N SER A 4 22.89 -4.02 -17.67
CA SER A 4 23.93 -3.02 -17.78
C SER A 4 23.46 -1.74 -17.07
N ILE A 5 24.13 -1.37 -15.99
CA ILE A 5 24.21 0.04 -15.62
C ILE A 5 24.97 0.67 -16.79
N SER A 6 24.22 1.23 -17.73
CA SER A 6 24.77 2.20 -18.66
C SER A 6 25.36 3.29 -17.80
N LEU A 7 26.69 3.42 -17.85
CA LEU A 7 27.34 4.66 -17.44
C LEU A 7 26.56 5.81 -18.08
N PRO A 8 26.19 6.87 -17.34
CA PRO A 8 25.98 8.12 -18.02
C PRO A 8 27.33 8.47 -18.67
N LEU A 9 27.30 8.56 -19.99
CA LEU A 9 28.25 9.32 -20.80
C LEU A 9 28.30 10.75 -20.23
N ALA A 10 29.09 10.98 -19.19
CA ALA A 10 29.32 12.29 -18.61
C ALA A 10 30.54 12.27 -17.65
N MET A 11 31.72 11.94 -18.18
CA MET A 11 32.99 12.50 -17.69
C MET A 11 34.08 12.37 -18.76
N SER A 12 33.75 12.83 -19.96
CA SER A 12 34.73 13.57 -20.75
C SER A 12 34.70 14.99 -20.16
N LEU A 13 35.81 15.43 -19.55
CA LEU A 13 36.07 16.73 -18.88
C LEU A 13 36.38 16.64 -17.36
N ILE A 14 37.51 16.01 -17.03
CA ILE A 14 38.56 16.69 -16.24
C ILE A 14 39.87 16.45 -16.98
N LEU A 15 40.03 17.17 -18.08
CA LEU A 15 41.26 17.26 -18.87
C LEU A 15 41.32 18.69 -19.43
N SER A 16 41.19 19.69 -18.55
CA SER A 16 41.20 21.11 -18.95
C SER A 16 41.61 22.08 -17.84
N VAL A 17 42.62 21.74 -17.02
CA VAL A 17 43.46 22.76 -16.34
C VAL A 17 44.95 22.36 -16.33
N LEU A 18 45.45 21.71 -17.37
CA LEU A 18 46.90 21.63 -17.64
C LEU A 18 47.18 21.68 -19.15
N ALA A 19 46.62 22.69 -19.83
CA ALA A 19 47.14 23.12 -21.11
C ALA A 19 48.42 23.94 -20.83
N GLY A 20 49.54 23.24 -20.60
CA GLY A 20 50.82 23.88 -20.35
C GLY A 20 51.91 23.06 -19.67
N CYS A 21 51.89 21.72 -19.73
CA CYS A 21 53.05 20.90 -19.36
C CYS A 21 53.08 19.62 -20.21
N THR A 22 53.99 19.58 -21.18
CA THR A 22 54.34 18.38 -21.95
C THR A 22 55.01 17.35 -21.04
N GLY A 23 54.42 16.15 -20.92
CA GLY A 23 55.07 14.96 -20.38
C GLY A 23 54.44 14.39 -19.11
N VAL A 24 53.29 13.70 -19.24
CA VAL A 24 52.97 12.64 -18.28
C VAL A 24 53.88 11.45 -18.64
N PRO A 25 54.70 10.92 -17.72
CA PRO A 25 55.64 9.85 -18.06
C PRO A 25 54.89 8.57 -18.48
N ALA A 26 55.31 7.91 -19.57
CA ALA A 26 54.70 6.67 -20.10
C ALA A 26 54.53 5.54 -19.06
N ASN A 27 55.31 5.56 -17.98
CA ASN A 27 55.17 4.63 -16.84
C ASN A 27 53.88 4.85 -16.02
N PHE A 28 53.34 6.06 -15.95
CA PHE A 28 52.11 6.36 -15.19
C PHE A 28 50.85 5.86 -15.91
N GLU A 29 50.77 6.04 -17.23
CA GLU A 29 49.67 5.50 -18.03
C GLU A 29 49.63 3.97 -17.94
N SER A 30 50.80 3.32 -18.06
CA SER A 30 50.94 1.86 -17.90
C SER A 30 50.51 1.34 -16.52
N LEU A 31 50.84 2.05 -15.42
CA LEU A 31 50.41 1.64 -14.08
C LEU A 31 48.91 1.86 -13.85
N SER A 32 48.33 2.92 -14.43
CA SER A 32 46.90 3.20 -14.30
C SER A 32 46.03 2.15 -15.00
N GLU A 33 46.46 1.66 -16.18
CA GLU A 33 45.79 0.58 -16.90
C GLU A 33 45.93 -0.76 -16.18
N GLN A 34 47.12 -1.05 -15.63
CA GLN A 34 47.35 -2.26 -14.84
C GLN A 34 46.52 -2.28 -13.55
N TRP A 35 46.38 -1.13 -12.89
CA TRP A 35 45.49 -0.98 -11.74
C TRP A 35 44.05 -1.26 -12.15
N ARG A 36 43.56 -0.61 -13.20
CA ARG A 36 42.18 -0.75 -13.69
C ARG A 36 41.86 -2.20 -14.05
N SER A 37 42.75 -2.86 -14.78
CA SER A 37 42.60 -4.28 -15.11
C SER A 37 42.48 -5.17 -13.87
N SER A 38 43.33 -4.93 -12.86
CA SER A 38 43.29 -5.70 -11.61
C SER A 38 42.04 -5.39 -10.78
N PHE A 39 41.62 -4.14 -10.73
CA PHE A 39 40.42 -3.69 -10.03
C PHE A 39 39.15 -4.26 -10.65
N ASP A 40 39.00 -4.18 -11.98
CA ASP A 40 37.84 -4.69 -12.71
C ASP A 40 37.73 -6.23 -12.61
N ALA A 41 38.88 -6.92 -12.59
CA ALA A 41 38.94 -8.36 -12.33
C ALA A 41 38.45 -8.70 -10.91
N ALA A 42 38.79 -7.87 -9.92
CA ALA A 42 38.33 -8.04 -8.53
C ALA A 42 36.82 -7.85 -8.40
N GLU A 43 36.27 -6.78 -8.97
CA GLU A 43 34.83 -6.49 -9.01
C GLU A 43 34.06 -7.63 -9.72
N THR A 44 34.60 -8.14 -10.83
CA THR A 44 34.00 -9.26 -11.57
C THR A 44 34.01 -10.55 -10.74
N ALA A 45 35.11 -10.86 -10.05
CA ALA A 45 35.21 -12.03 -9.18
C ALA A 45 34.24 -11.92 -7.99
N SER A 46 34.14 -10.75 -7.36
CA SER A 46 33.19 -10.46 -6.28
C SER A 46 31.74 -10.69 -6.73
N ARG A 47 31.33 -10.15 -7.89
CA ARG A 47 29.98 -10.36 -8.44
C ARG A 47 29.65 -11.82 -8.76
N LYS A 48 30.67 -12.65 -9.02
CA LYS A 48 30.55 -14.09 -9.25
C LYS A 48 30.57 -14.91 -7.95
N GLY A 49 30.76 -14.26 -6.80
CA GLY A 49 30.91 -14.91 -5.50
C GLY A 49 32.29 -15.54 -5.27
N ASP A 50 33.25 -15.35 -6.18
CA ASP A 50 34.64 -15.76 -5.97
C ASP A 50 35.37 -14.70 -5.12
N TYR A 51 35.10 -14.75 -3.83
CA TYR A 51 35.69 -13.80 -2.89
C TYR A 51 37.21 -13.99 -2.72
N SER A 52 37.72 -15.19 -2.98
CA SER A 52 39.16 -15.49 -2.91
C SER A 52 39.92 -14.83 -4.05
N GLY A 53 39.40 -14.94 -5.28
CA GLY A 53 39.89 -14.27 -6.46
C GLY A 53 39.71 -12.75 -6.37
N ALA A 54 38.59 -12.27 -5.82
CA ALA A 54 38.36 -10.85 -5.58
C ALA A 54 39.43 -10.26 -4.64
N LYS A 55 39.67 -10.89 -3.48
CA LYS A 55 40.68 -10.44 -2.51
C LYS A 55 42.09 -10.42 -3.13
N LYS A 56 42.45 -11.44 -3.92
CA LYS A 56 43.74 -11.50 -4.62
C LYS A 56 43.91 -10.35 -5.62
N ASN A 57 42.87 -10.06 -6.39
CA ASN A 57 42.90 -9.00 -7.40
C ASN A 57 42.87 -7.60 -6.76
N TYR A 58 42.12 -7.38 -5.67
CA TYR A 58 42.19 -6.14 -4.89
C TYR A 58 43.58 -5.93 -4.27
N ALA A 59 44.23 -6.97 -3.73
CA ALA A 59 45.59 -6.86 -3.22
C ALA A 59 46.60 -6.46 -4.32
N ARG A 60 46.42 -6.98 -5.55
CA ARG A 60 47.22 -6.59 -6.71
C ARG A 60 46.98 -5.14 -7.11
N ALA A 61 45.71 -4.71 -7.18
CA ALA A 61 45.35 -3.33 -7.45
C ALA A 61 45.97 -2.38 -6.39
N LEU A 62 45.88 -2.73 -5.11
CA LEU A 62 46.43 -1.94 -4.02
C LEU A 62 47.97 -1.81 -4.09
N ALA A 63 48.66 -2.89 -4.45
CA ALA A 63 50.11 -2.85 -4.66
C ALA A 63 50.51 -1.94 -5.84
N ILE A 64 49.73 -1.96 -6.93
CA ILE A 64 49.95 -1.11 -8.10
C ILE A 64 49.69 0.36 -7.75
N SER A 65 48.59 0.66 -7.05
CA SER A 65 48.27 2.04 -6.67
C SER A 65 49.33 2.63 -5.75
N ARG A 66 49.83 1.86 -4.77
CA ARG A 66 50.91 2.27 -3.86
C ARG A 66 52.25 2.49 -4.58
N LYS A 67 52.52 1.72 -5.64
CA LYS A 67 53.73 1.88 -6.46
C LYS A 67 53.69 3.17 -7.30
N ALA A 68 52.50 3.61 -7.72
CA ALA A 68 52.30 4.88 -8.41
C ALA A 68 52.38 6.10 -7.45
N GLY A 69 52.20 5.87 -6.14
CA GLY A 69 52.30 6.85 -5.07
C GLY A 69 51.40 6.46 -3.90
N SER A 70 51.77 6.81 -2.67
CA SER A 70 50.88 6.65 -1.51
C SER A 70 49.77 7.71 -1.52
N ASN A 71 48.62 7.40 -0.91
CA ASN A 71 47.46 8.30 -0.78
C ASN A 71 46.85 8.74 -2.13
N THR A 72 46.88 7.84 -3.10
CA THR A 72 46.28 8.06 -4.42
C THR A 72 44.77 7.79 -4.40
N TYR A 73 44.02 8.40 -5.34
CA TYR A 73 42.60 8.13 -5.55
C TYR A 73 42.36 6.62 -5.76
N GLN A 74 43.23 5.97 -6.54
CA GLN A 74 43.19 4.55 -6.82
C GLN A 74 43.34 3.69 -5.56
N GLU A 75 44.21 4.11 -4.63
CA GLU A 75 44.38 3.41 -3.34
C GLU A 75 43.10 3.46 -2.52
N ALA A 76 42.52 4.66 -2.36
CA ALA A 76 41.28 4.83 -1.60
C ALA A 76 40.11 4.04 -2.21
N ARG A 77 39.91 4.13 -3.53
CA ARG A 77 38.90 3.34 -4.26
C ARG A 77 39.07 1.83 -4.06
N THR A 78 40.30 1.35 -4.04
CA THR A 78 40.59 -0.08 -3.84
C THR A 78 40.27 -0.53 -2.41
N LEU A 79 40.62 0.29 -1.42
CA LEU A 79 40.31 0.02 -0.01
C LEU A 79 38.80 0.04 0.27
N GLU A 80 38.07 0.95 -0.35
CA GLU A 80 36.61 1.02 -0.23
C GLU A 80 35.92 -0.25 -0.74
N SER A 81 36.28 -0.71 -1.95
CA SER A 81 35.73 -1.96 -2.50
C SER A 81 36.17 -3.19 -1.69
N LEU A 82 37.39 -3.21 -1.16
CA LEU A 82 37.88 -4.29 -0.29
C LEU A 82 37.10 -4.34 1.03
N ALA A 83 36.83 -3.20 1.65
CA ALA A 83 36.04 -3.13 2.87
C ALA A 83 34.60 -3.62 2.67
N GLY A 84 34.01 -3.31 1.51
CA GLY A 84 32.71 -3.87 1.11
C GLY A 84 32.73 -5.39 1.08
N LEU A 85 33.76 -5.98 0.45
CA LEU A 85 33.96 -7.43 0.40
C LEU A 85 34.13 -8.05 1.81
N GLU A 86 34.91 -7.41 2.67
CA GLU A 86 35.14 -7.86 4.05
C GLU A 86 33.84 -7.86 4.87
N LYS A 87 33.00 -6.82 4.70
CA LYS A 87 31.66 -6.74 5.31
C LYS A 87 30.73 -7.85 4.80
N GLU A 88 30.74 -8.16 3.50
CA GLU A 88 29.96 -9.28 2.94
C GLU A 88 30.39 -10.65 3.50
N GLN A 89 31.67 -10.79 3.84
CA GLN A 89 32.22 -11.99 4.48
C GLN A 89 32.02 -12.02 6.01
N GLY A 90 31.37 -11.01 6.60
CA GLY A 90 31.19 -10.89 8.04
C GLY A 90 32.46 -10.53 8.82
N LYS A 91 33.52 -10.10 8.14
CA LYS A 91 34.81 -9.71 8.74
C LYS A 91 34.78 -8.24 9.18
N ASP A 92 33.85 -7.93 10.07
CA ASP A 92 33.53 -6.55 10.46
C ASP A 92 34.73 -5.80 11.07
N THR A 93 35.67 -6.47 11.77
CA THR A 93 36.88 -5.85 12.33
C THR A 93 37.93 -5.49 11.26
N GLU A 94 38.13 -6.37 10.28
CA GLU A 94 39.01 -6.10 9.13
C GLU A 94 38.45 -4.93 8.32
N ALA A 95 37.14 -4.99 8.01
CA ALA A 95 36.44 -3.94 7.28
C ALA A 95 36.54 -2.57 7.97
N LEU A 96 36.40 -2.52 9.30
CA LEU A 96 36.52 -1.26 10.04
C LEU A 96 37.93 -0.66 9.95
N THR A 97 38.97 -1.50 9.96
CA THR A 97 40.36 -1.07 9.80
C THR A 97 40.60 -0.55 8.38
N THR A 98 40.13 -1.30 7.36
CA THR A 98 40.23 -0.91 5.95
C THR A 98 39.49 0.41 5.66
N LEU A 99 38.31 0.60 6.24
CA LEU A 99 37.53 1.85 6.12
C LEU A 99 38.23 3.05 6.77
N LEU A 100 38.91 2.86 7.91
CA LEU A 100 39.70 3.91 8.56
C LEU A 100 40.88 4.35 7.71
N ASP A 101 41.60 3.39 7.10
CA ASP A 101 42.69 3.70 6.18
C ASP A 101 42.18 4.43 4.94
N CYS A 102 41.04 4.02 4.39
CA CYS A 102 40.39 4.69 3.27
C CYS A 102 39.98 6.13 3.60
N GLU A 103 39.32 6.35 4.73
CA GLU A 103 38.88 7.68 5.19
C GLU A 103 40.07 8.63 5.36
N ARG A 104 41.18 8.15 5.94
CA ARG A 104 42.41 8.93 6.09
C ARG A 104 42.94 9.43 4.74
N ILE A 105 42.93 8.57 3.71
CA ILE A 105 43.39 8.96 2.38
C ILE A 105 42.45 10.02 1.79
N TRP A 106 41.14 9.83 1.88
CA TRP A 106 40.18 10.81 1.37
C TRP A 106 40.28 12.16 2.08
N LEU A 107 40.42 12.18 3.41
CA LEU A 107 40.61 13.40 4.20
C LEU A 107 41.92 14.13 3.88
N SER A 108 42.97 13.42 3.45
CA SER A 108 44.22 14.09 3.01
C SER A 108 44.04 14.89 1.71
N ARG A 109 42.95 14.64 0.98
CA ARG A 109 42.64 15.22 -0.35
C ARG A 109 41.41 16.11 -0.34
N PHE A 110 40.72 16.20 0.79
CA PHE A 110 39.44 16.87 0.91
C PHE A 110 39.33 17.58 2.26
N ASP A 111 39.01 18.87 2.19
CA ASP A 111 38.71 19.71 3.34
C ASP A 111 37.17 19.86 3.44
N PRO A 112 36.52 19.24 4.46
CA PRO A 112 35.08 19.33 4.65
C PRO A 112 34.52 20.75 4.76
N GLU A 113 35.34 21.72 5.19
CA GLU A 113 34.91 23.13 5.30
C GLU A 113 34.94 23.87 3.95
N LYS A 114 35.63 23.30 2.95
CA LYS A 114 35.75 23.86 1.60
C LYS A 114 35.03 22.99 0.56
N ALA A 115 33.97 22.32 0.98
CA ALA A 115 33.13 21.53 0.11
C ALA A 115 32.52 22.42 -1.00
N SER A 116 32.59 21.96 -2.24
CA SER A 116 32.11 22.64 -3.44
C SER A 116 31.69 21.60 -4.48
N SER A 117 31.16 22.06 -5.63
CA SER A 117 30.84 21.18 -6.75
C SER A 117 32.04 20.36 -7.22
N ASP A 118 33.23 20.95 -7.19
CA ASP A 118 34.43 20.41 -7.83
C ASP A 118 35.08 19.28 -7.02
N ASN A 119 34.79 19.21 -5.72
CA ASN A 119 35.29 18.16 -4.80
C ASN A 119 34.16 17.31 -4.19
N ARG A 120 32.94 17.44 -4.72
CA ARG A 120 31.74 16.75 -4.26
C ARG A 120 31.89 15.23 -4.21
N GLU A 121 32.54 14.63 -5.21
CA GLU A 121 32.73 13.19 -5.32
C GLU A 121 33.47 12.60 -4.10
N ILE A 122 34.54 13.26 -3.64
CA ILE A 122 35.28 12.83 -2.45
C ILE A 122 34.41 12.93 -1.20
N GLY A 123 33.61 13.99 -1.11
CA GLY A 123 32.62 14.18 -0.05
C GLY A 123 31.60 13.04 0.02
N LEU A 124 31.12 12.55 -1.13
CA LEU A 124 30.19 11.42 -1.21
C LEU A 124 30.84 10.12 -0.71
N HIS A 125 32.08 9.83 -1.11
CA HIS A 125 32.81 8.66 -0.60
C HIS A 125 33.01 8.70 0.91
N LEU A 126 33.33 9.87 1.47
CA LEU A 126 33.46 10.05 2.92
C LEU A 126 32.14 9.80 3.67
N ILE A 127 31.00 10.22 3.09
CA ILE A 127 29.67 9.92 3.66
C ILE A 127 29.46 8.41 3.67
N GLU A 128 29.63 7.72 2.53
CA GLU A 128 29.42 6.28 2.40
C GLU A 128 30.31 5.47 3.35
N ILE A 129 31.58 5.86 3.52
CA ILE A 129 32.50 5.25 4.48
C ILE A 129 32.00 5.42 5.91
N LYS A 130 31.55 6.63 6.30
CA LYS A 130 30.99 6.88 7.63
C LYS A 130 29.73 6.05 7.88
N LEU A 131 28.85 5.90 6.88
CA LEU A 131 27.67 5.03 6.97
C LEU A 131 28.07 3.56 7.18
N ALA A 132 29.03 3.06 6.38
CA ALA A 132 29.49 1.68 6.48
C ALA A 132 30.15 1.37 7.85
N ARG A 133 30.93 2.31 8.39
CA ARG A 133 31.52 2.19 9.74
C ARG A 133 30.44 2.24 10.82
N ALA A 134 29.45 3.12 10.69
CA ALA A 134 28.35 3.21 11.63
C ALA A 134 27.55 1.91 11.71
N ASP A 135 27.29 1.23 10.58
CA ASP A 135 26.63 -0.08 10.57
C ASP A 135 27.37 -1.12 11.39
N ILE A 136 28.69 -1.19 11.22
CA ILE A 136 29.55 -2.12 11.95
C ILE A 136 29.50 -1.81 13.45
N LEU A 137 29.53 -0.53 13.82
CA LEU A 137 29.45 -0.11 15.22
C LEU A 137 28.09 -0.44 15.85
N VAL A 138 26.98 -0.27 15.11
CA VAL A 138 25.64 -0.68 15.54
C VAL A 138 25.57 -2.19 15.77
N LYS A 139 26.13 -3.00 14.86
CA LYS A 139 26.22 -4.46 15.06
C LYS A 139 27.02 -4.84 16.31
N GLN A 140 28.01 -4.03 16.68
CA GLN A 140 28.81 -4.19 17.89
C GLN A 140 28.17 -3.55 19.14
N SER A 141 26.92 -3.09 19.05
CA SER A 141 26.20 -2.36 20.12
C SER A 141 26.88 -1.07 20.58
N LYS A 142 27.81 -0.51 19.79
CA LYS A 142 28.51 0.75 20.06
C LYS A 142 27.71 1.94 19.52
N ASN A 143 26.45 2.04 19.95
CA ASN A 143 25.46 2.97 19.38
C ASN A 143 25.90 4.44 19.50
N ALA A 144 26.53 4.85 20.60
CA ALA A 144 26.99 6.23 20.79
C ALA A 144 28.06 6.66 19.75
N GLN A 145 28.98 5.75 19.40
CA GLN A 145 30.00 6.01 18.39
C GLN A 145 29.38 6.05 16.98
N ALA A 146 28.43 5.16 16.71
CA ALA A 146 27.67 5.15 15.46
C ALA A 146 26.86 6.45 15.27
N ILE A 147 26.16 6.91 16.31
CA ILE A 147 25.39 8.17 16.30
C ILE A 147 26.30 9.36 15.97
N THR A 148 27.50 9.41 16.55
CA THR A 148 28.48 10.48 16.29
C THR A 148 28.88 10.51 14.81
N LEU A 149 29.27 9.35 14.26
CA LEU A 149 29.62 9.23 12.84
C LEU A 149 28.46 9.57 11.90
N LEU A 150 27.24 9.18 12.25
CA LEU A 150 26.05 9.45 11.44
C LEU A 150 25.66 10.94 11.46
N LYS A 151 25.87 11.64 12.57
CA LYS A 151 25.72 13.11 12.65
C LYS A 151 26.76 13.82 11.79
N GLU A 152 28.02 13.37 11.82
CA GLU A 152 29.06 13.89 10.95
C GLU A 152 28.74 13.65 9.47
N ALA A 153 28.26 12.45 9.12
CA ALA A 153 27.86 12.11 7.76
C ALA A 153 26.72 13.00 7.26
N LEU A 154 25.72 13.28 8.11
CA LEU A 154 24.60 14.15 7.76
C LEU A 154 25.05 15.61 7.55
N SER A 155 25.89 16.13 8.46
CA SER A 155 26.49 17.46 8.32
C SER A 155 27.30 17.59 7.03
N LEU A 156 28.10 16.58 6.70
CA LEU A 156 28.85 16.55 5.46
C LEU A 156 27.93 16.47 4.23
N ALA A 157 26.84 15.69 4.30
CA ALA A 157 25.85 15.58 3.25
C ALA A 157 25.16 16.92 2.94
N ASP A 158 24.96 17.77 3.96
CA ASP A 158 24.47 19.13 3.76
C ASP A 158 25.51 20.03 3.09
N LYS A 159 26.78 19.98 3.52
CA LYS A 159 27.87 20.78 2.95
C LYS A 159 28.18 20.45 1.48
N VAL A 160 28.14 19.16 1.10
CA VAL A 160 28.44 18.71 -0.27
C VAL A 160 27.21 18.69 -1.18
N ILE A 161 26.06 19.15 -0.67
CA ILE A 161 24.76 19.13 -1.35
C ILE A 161 24.51 17.73 -1.93
N ALA A 162 24.54 16.72 -1.06
CA ALA A 162 24.27 15.34 -1.45
C ALA A 162 22.85 15.20 -2.01
N ARG A 163 22.65 14.21 -2.89
CA ARG A 163 21.31 13.84 -3.37
C ARG A 163 20.39 13.49 -2.21
N ASP A 164 19.11 13.82 -2.34
CA ASP A 164 18.11 13.59 -1.29
C ASP A 164 18.05 12.12 -0.83
N SER A 165 18.27 11.17 -1.74
CA SER A 165 18.32 9.74 -1.41
C SER A 165 19.44 9.39 -0.42
N LEU A 166 20.62 10.03 -0.52
CA LEU A 166 21.75 9.78 0.38
C LEU A 166 21.54 10.47 1.73
N LYS A 167 20.93 11.66 1.73
CA LYS A 167 20.52 12.35 2.97
C LYS A 167 19.48 11.53 3.72
N HIS A 168 18.46 11.04 3.01
CA HIS A 168 17.43 10.16 3.54
C HIS A 168 18.03 8.91 4.18
N GLU A 169 18.91 8.20 3.46
CA GLU A 169 19.59 7.01 4.00
C GLU A 169 20.36 7.31 5.28
N THR A 170 21.09 8.43 5.31
CA THR A 170 21.86 8.87 6.49
C THR A 170 20.93 9.13 7.69
N ILE A 171 19.80 9.79 7.47
CA ILE A 171 18.82 10.11 8.52
C ILE A 171 18.16 8.84 9.06
N ILE A 172 17.78 7.89 8.21
CA ILE A 172 17.19 6.61 8.63
C ILE A 172 18.17 5.78 9.48
N ARG A 173 19.44 5.73 9.08
CA ARG A 173 20.50 5.07 9.86
C ARG A 173 20.71 5.75 11.21
N LEU A 174 20.69 7.09 11.26
CA LEU A 174 20.79 7.86 12.51
C LEU A 174 19.60 7.62 13.44
N ALA A 175 18.37 7.64 12.91
CA ALA A 175 17.16 7.35 13.67
C ALA A 175 17.18 5.94 14.26
N SER A 176 17.65 4.95 13.49
CA SER A 176 17.81 3.57 13.97
C SER A 176 18.83 3.45 15.09
N ALA A 177 19.98 4.12 14.97
CA ALA A 177 21.01 4.13 16.01
C ALA A 177 20.53 4.83 17.30
N LEU A 178 19.77 5.93 17.20
CA LEU A 178 19.15 6.60 18.35
C LEU A 178 18.13 5.71 19.06
N ALA A 179 17.27 5.01 18.30
CA ALA A 179 16.29 4.09 18.86
C ALA A 179 16.96 2.95 19.64
N LEU A 180 18.07 2.39 19.11
CA LEU A 180 18.87 1.37 19.78
C LEU A 180 19.64 1.92 21.01
N ALA A 181 19.91 3.22 21.06
CA ALA A 181 20.47 3.90 22.22
C ALA A 181 19.40 4.31 23.27
N GLY A 182 18.11 4.06 22.99
CA GLY A 182 17.00 4.40 23.89
C GLY A 182 16.37 5.77 23.67
N ASP A 183 16.92 6.59 22.76
CA ASP A 183 16.35 7.90 22.39
C ASP A 183 15.25 7.72 21.34
N ARG A 184 14.06 7.37 21.81
CA ARG A 184 12.88 7.13 20.97
C ARG A 184 12.29 8.40 20.37
N GLU A 185 12.35 9.51 21.10
CA GLU A 185 11.82 10.80 20.64
C GLU A 185 12.69 11.38 19.53
N GLY A 186 14.01 11.38 19.70
CA GLY A 186 14.96 11.78 18.66
C GLY A 186 14.86 10.90 17.41
N ALA A 187 14.68 9.59 17.58
CA ALA A 187 14.46 8.68 16.46
C ALA A 187 13.16 8.97 15.69
N ALA A 188 12.06 9.28 16.40
CA ALA A 188 10.78 9.62 15.78
C ALA A 188 10.87 10.93 14.98
N SER A 189 11.46 11.98 15.57
CA SER A 189 11.66 13.28 14.89
C SER A 189 12.53 13.15 13.63
N LEU A 190 13.56 12.31 13.65
CA LEU A 190 14.38 12.06 12.46
C LEU A 190 13.64 11.25 11.38
N ARG A 191 12.77 10.32 11.75
CA ARG A 191 11.94 9.59 10.77
C ARG A 191 10.98 10.53 10.05
N GLU A 192 10.32 11.43 10.78
CA GLU A 192 9.47 12.46 10.18
C GLU A 192 10.25 13.35 9.20
N LYS A 193 11.49 13.72 9.56
CA LYS A 193 12.39 14.46 8.63
C LYS A 193 12.79 13.65 7.41
N ALA A 194 13.02 12.35 7.55
CA ALA A 194 13.30 11.46 6.42
C ALA A 194 12.10 11.41 5.46
N ASP A 195 10.90 11.26 5.99
CA ASP A 195 9.65 11.24 5.22
C ASP A 195 9.43 12.56 4.46
N ALA A 196 9.76 13.70 5.08
CA ALA A 196 9.68 15.01 4.45
C ALA A 196 10.69 15.23 3.31
N ILE A 197 11.89 14.64 3.39
CA ILE A 197 12.93 14.73 2.34
C ILE A 197 12.60 13.84 1.14
N SER A 198 11.99 12.69 1.38
CA SER A 198 11.64 11.74 0.32
C SER A 198 10.39 12.16 -0.46
N GLY A 199 9.45 12.88 0.13
CA GLY A 199 8.11 13.00 -0.44
C GLY A 199 7.44 11.61 -0.59
N PRO A 200 6.17 11.54 -1.03
CA PRO A 200 5.41 10.29 -1.02
C PRO A 200 5.92 9.20 -1.99
N ASP A 201 6.91 9.49 -2.84
CA ASP A 201 7.35 8.61 -3.94
C ASP A 201 8.71 7.91 -3.74
N HIS A 202 9.48 8.17 -2.68
CA HIS A 202 10.89 7.74 -2.61
C HIS A 202 11.22 6.47 -1.81
N GLU A 203 10.24 5.74 -1.27
CA GLU A 203 10.44 4.33 -0.86
C GLU A 203 10.83 3.40 -2.03
N ARG A 204 10.99 3.95 -3.24
CA ARG A 204 11.34 3.28 -4.49
C ARG A 204 12.83 3.00 -4.71
N LEU A 205 13.75 3.20 -3.75
CA LEU A 205 15.20 3.06 -4.01
C LEU A 205 15.97 1.94 -3.31
N ASP A 206 15.39 1.18 -2.40
CA ASP A 206 15.96 -0.11 -2.02
C ASP A 206 15.26 -1.19 -2.83
N GLY A 207 15.79 -1.45 -4.02
CA GLY A 207 15.32 -2.46 -4.97
C GLY A 207 15.45 -3.91 -4.47
N LYS A 208 14.92 -4.20 -3.28
CA LYS A 208 14.49 -5.49 -2.74
C LYS A 208 13.47 -5.23 -1.61
N ASP A 209 12.26 -4.78 -1.96
CA ASP A 209 11.14 -5.20 -1.13
C ASP A 209 10.94 -6.70 -1.41
N THR A 210 11.43 -7.54 -0.50
CA THR A 210 11.43 -8.99 -0.65
C THR A 210 10.05 -9.60 -0.40
N ARG A 211 9.05 -8.79 -0.08
CA ARG A 211 7.69 -9.25 0.18
C ARG A 211 6.99 -9.53 -1.15
N ASP A 212 6.41 -10.72 -1.24
CA ASP A 212 5.51 -11.08 -2.32
C ASP A 212 4.31 -10.10 -2.31
N PRO A 213 3.84 -9.61 -3.48
CA PRO A 213 2.58 -8.86 -3.58
C PRO A 213 1.43 -9.43 -2.74
N ALA A 214 1.31 -10.76 -2.64
CA ALA A 214 0.28 -11.39 -1.80
C ALA A 214 0.44 -11.03 -0.31
N GLN A 215 1.66 -11.01 0.22
CA GLN A 215 1.94 -10.64 1.62
C GLN A 215 1.68 -9.15 1.88
N LEU A 216 1.95 -8.29 0.89
CA LEU A 216 1.64 -6.87 0.98
C LEU A 216 0.12 -6.62 0.99
N ILE A 217 -0.64 -7.36 0.18
CA ILE A 217 -2.10 -7.31 0.16
C ILE A 217 -2.66 -7.80 1.50
N GLU A 218 -2.14 -8.89 2.05
CA GLU A 218 -2.55 -9.43 3.34
C GLU A 218 -2.28 -8.42 4.47
N ALA A 219 -1.06 -7.86 4.53
CA ALA A 219 -0.70 -6.84 5.51
C ALA A 219 -1.53 -5.56 5.34
N GLY A 220 -1.85 -5.17 4.09
CA GLY A 220 -2.73 -4.04 3.79
C GLY A 220 -4.15 -4.28 4.30
N THR A 221 -4.65 -5.51 4.13
CA THR A 221 -5.97 -5.93 4.61
C THR A 221 -6.03 -5.90 6.13
N GLU A 222 -4.98 -6.36 6.80
CA GLU A 222 -4.91 -6.31 8.26
C GLU A 222 -4.81 -4.88 8.79
N ALA A 223 -4.03 -4.02 8.13
CA ALA A 223 -3.98 -2.60 8.46
C ALA A 223 -5.36 -1.93 8.30
N ALA A 224 -6.11 -2.25 7.23
CA ALA A 224 -7.45 -1.72 7.00
C ALA A 224 -8.45 -2.18 8.06
N ARG A 225 -8.38 -3.45 8.51
CA ARG A 225 -9.20 -3.96 9.64
C ARG A 225 -8.89 -3.22 10.95
N GLY A 226 -7.62 -2.89 11.17
CA GLY A 226 -7.17 -2.05 12.28
C GLY A 226 -7.47 -0.55 12.11
N LEU A 227 -8.28 -0.15 11.11
CA LEU A 227 -8.63 1.24 10.78
C LEU A 227 -7.42 2.14 10.43
N ASN A 228 -6.27 1.54 10.11
CA ASN A 228 -5.09 2.27 9.65
C ASN A 228 -5.10 2.35 8.11
N TYR A 229 -5.98 3.21 7.59
CA TYR A 229 -6.21 3.33 6.15
C TYR A 229 -5.01 3.88 5.38
N GLU A 230 -4.24 4.79 5.97
CA GLU A 230 -3.02 5.33 5.35
C GLU A 230 -1.97 4.23 5.11
N LYS A 231 -1.72 3.40 6.13
CA LYS A 231 -0.81 2.26 6.01
C LYS A 231 -1.34 1.23 5.00
N ALA A 232 -2.65 0.94 5.04
CA ALA A 232 -3.27 0.00 4.13
C ALA A 232 -3.15 0.45 2.67
N GLU A 233 -3.45 1.72 2.39
CA GLU A 233 -3.30 2.32 1.06
C GLU A 233 -1.87 2.19 0.55
N LYS A 234 -0.89 2.56 1.37
CA LYS A 234 0.53 2.44 1.03
C LYS A 234 0.92 1.01 0.66
N LEU A 235 0.50 0.03 1.45
CA LEU A 235 0.78 -1.39 1.20
C LEU A 235 0.13 -1.90 -0.09
N TYR A 236 -1.12 -1.53 -0.38
CA TYR A 236 -1.75 -1.92 -1.63
C TYR A 236 -1.13 -1.24 -2.86
N ARG A 237 -0.73 0.04 -2.77
CA ARG A 237 0.00 0.73 -3.84
C ARG A 237 1.36 0.08 -4.10
N GLN A 238 2.08 -0.34 -3.05
CA GLN A 238 3.31 -1.11 -3.16
C GLN A 238 3.08 -2.45 -3.88
N ALA A 239 2.04 -3.21 -3.48
CA ALA A 239 1.69 -4.47 -4.13
C ALA A 239 1.41 -4.30 -5.64
N LEU A 240 0.65 -3.27 -6.03
CA LEU A 240 0.41 -2.94 -7.43
C LEU A 240 1.68 -2.55 -8.18
N ALA A 241 2.55 -1.74 -7.57
CA ALA A 241 3.79 -1.31 -8.21
C ALA A 241 4.73 -2.50 -8.52
N ILE A 242 4.75 -3.53 -7.67
CA ILE A 242 5.52 -4.76 -7.90
C ILE A 242 4.90 -5.57 -9.05
N GLN A 243 3.57 -5.73 -9.07
CA GLN A 243 2.85 -6.45 -10.14
C GLN A 243 2.98 -5.76 -11.51
N GLU A 244 2.94 -4.42 -11.55
CA GLU A 244 3.02 -3.64 -12.80
C GLU A 244 4.43 -3.56 -13.39
N LYS A 245 5.47 -3.55 -12.56
CA LYS A 245 6.86 -3.44 -13.03
C LYS A 245 7.43 -4.75 -13.54
N GLY A 246 6.78 -5.89 -13.30
CA GLY A 246 7.33 -7.21 -13.52
C GLY A 246 8.55 -7.39 -12.62
N GLY A 247 8.39 -8.08 -11.49
CA GLY A 247 9.51 -8.40 -10.62
C GLY A 247 10.67 -9.06 -11.41
N PRO A 248 11.92 -9.04 -10.91
CA PRO A 248 13.08 -9.60 -11.62
C PRO A 248 12.99 -11.10 -12.02
N ARG A 249 11.90 -11.80 -11.67
CA ARG A 249 11.68 -13.23 -11.93
C ARG A 249 10.59 -13.54 -12.97
N GLU A 250 9.74 -12.60 -13.37
CA GLU A 250 8.57 -12.91 -14.22
C GLU A 250 8.72 -12.45 -15.66
N LYS A 251 9.75 -12.94 -16.35
CA LYS A 251 9.73 -12.96 -17.82
C LYS A 251 9.01 -14.21 -18.37
N GLU A 252 8.54 -15.10 -17.50
CA GLU A 252 7.96 -16.40 -17.89
C GLU A 252 6.54 -16.66 -17.33
N SER A 253 6.08 -15.88 -16.36
CA SER A 253 4.69 -15.96 -15.84
C SER A 253 3.97 -14.65 -16.16
N PRO A 254 2.75 -14.66 -16.73
CA PRO A 254 1.95 -13.45 -16.84
C PRO A 254 1.73 -12.85 -15.43
N PRO A 255 1.65 -11.51 -15.30
CA PRO A 255 1.44 -10.87 -14.00
C PRO A 255 0.24 -11.53 -13.32
N ASN A 256 0.35 -11.80 -12.02
CA ASN A 256 -0.74 -12.43 -11.28
C ASN A 256 -1.94 -11.46 -11.25
N LEU A 257 -2.84 -11.68 -12.21
CA LEU A 257 -4.03 -10.87 -12.43
C LEU A 257 -4.94 -10.85 -11.20
N GLU A 258 -4.94 -11.92 -10.41
CA GLU A 258 -5.71 -12.03 -9.17
C GLU A 258 -5.17 -11.08 -8.10
N ASN A 259 -3.87 -11.13 -7.80
CA ASN A 259 -3.23 -10.20 -6.86
C ASN A 259 -3.40 -8.73 -7.29
N THR A 260 -3.36 -8.46 -8.61
CA THR A 260 -3.59 -7.11 -9.13
C THR A 260 -5.03 -6.65 -8.87
N ALA A 261 -6.02 -7.53 -9.08
CA ALA A 261 -7.41 -7.22 -8.79
C ALA A 261 -7.65 -7.03 -7.29
N ASP A 262 -7.06 -7.86 -6.44
CA ASP A 262 -7.20 -7.78 -4.99
C ASP A 262 -6.60 -6.50 -4.42
N ALA A 263 -5.40 -6.12 -4.87
CA ALA A 263 -4.79 -4.84 -4.48
C ALA A 263 -5.62 -3.64 -4.96
N CYS A 264 -6.21 -3.70 -6.17
CA CYS A 264 -7.13 -2.66 -6.65
C CYS A 264 -8.40 -2.58 -5.79
N LEU A 265 -9.00 -3.71 -5.41
CA LEU A 265 -10.17 -3.72 -4.53
C LEU A 265 -9.84 -3.23 -3.12
N GLY A 266 -8.66 -3.60 -2.60
CA GLY A 266 -8.12 -3.09 -1.35
C GLY A 266 -8.01 -1.57 -1.37
N LEU A 267 -7.41 -0.99 -2.42
CA LEU A 267 -7.35 0.46 -2.63
C LEU A 267 -8.73 1.09 -2.73
N ALA A 268 -9.63 0.52 -3.52
CA ALA A 268 -10.98 1.03 -3.67
C ALA A 268 -11.69 1.13 -2.31
N ASN A 269 -11.54 0.11 -1.45
CA ASN A 269 -12.15 0.11 -0.11
C ASN A 269 -11.56 1.18 0.82
N VAL A 270 -10.23 1.32 0.88
CA VAL A 270 -9.60 2.29 1.80
C VAL A 270 -9.82 3.73 1.33
N LEU A 271 -9.82 3.95 0.02
CA LEU A 271 -10.13 5.26 -0.57
C LEU A 271 -11.59 5.65 -0.36
N ASP A 272 -12.54 4.69 -0.45
CA ASP A 272 -13.94 4.91 -0.11
C ASP A 272 -14.12 5.33 1.36
N ALA A 273 -13.44 4.63 2.28
CA ALA A 273 -13.45 4.97 3.70
C ALA A 273 -12.88 6.38 3.96
N ASN A 274 -11.84 6.77 3.22
CA ASN A 274 -11.24 8.10 3.25
C ASN A 274 -12.01 9.16 2.42
N ARG A 275 -13.18 8.80 1.86
CA ARG A 275 -14.05 9.66 1.03
C ARG A 275 -13.43 10.14 -0.29
N SER A 276 -12.36 9.49 -0.74
CA SER A 276 -11.72 9.69 -2.05
C SER A 276 -12.45 8.91 -3.14
N TYR A 277 -13.74 9.21 -3.34
CA TYR A 277 -14.65 8.36 -4.12
C TYR A 277 -14.29 8.23 -5.62
N GLU A 278 -13.80 9.30 -6.25
CA GLU A 278 -13.44 9.26 -7.68
C GLU A 278 -12.25 8.32 -7.94
N GLU A 279 -11.26 8.34 -7.05
CA GLU A 279 -10.10 7.46 -7.16
C GLU A 279 -10.48 6.01 -6.81
N ALA A 280 -11.31 5.83 -5.77
CA ALA A 280 -11.87 4.53 -5.41
C ALA A 280 -12.62 3.89 -6.59
N ASP A 281 -13.44 4.66 -7.32
CA ASP A 281 -14.20 4.17 -8.48
C ASP A 281 -13.29 3.73 -9.63
N ARG A 282 -12.19 4.45 -9.88
CA ARG A 282 -11.18 4.07 -10.89
C ARG A 282 -10.50 2.74 -10.54
N TYR A 283 -10.14 2.54 -9.28
CA TYR A 283 -9.54 1.28 -8.83
C TYR A 283 -10.55 0.11 -8.87
N ALA A 284 -11.82 0.37 -8.53
CA ALA A 284 -12.89 -0.62 -8.70
C ALA A 284 -13.08 -1.01 -10.18
N ASP A 285 -13.08 -0.04 -11.10
CA ASP A 285 -13.16 -0.31 -12.55
C ASP A 285 -11.98 -1.14 -13.05
N ARG A 286 -10.79 -0.85 -12.54
CA ARG A 286 -9.59 -1.62 -12.89
C ARG A 286 -9.70 -3.06 -12.42
N ALA A 287 -10.15 -3.30 -11.19
CA ALA A 287 -10.38 -4.65 -10.68
C ALA A 287 -11.43 -5.39 -11.53
N ILE A 288 -12.57 -4.73 -11.83
CA ILE A 288 -13.62 -5.26 -12.70
C ILE A 288 -13.08 -5.65 -14.09
N ALA A 289 -12.26 -4.80 -14.71
CA ALA A 289 -11.68 -5.04 -16.02
C ALA A 289 -10.80 -6.30 -16.08
N ILE A 290 -10.15 -6.64 -14.96
CA ILE A 290 -9.34 -7.84 -14.79
C ILE A 290 -10.26 -9.05 -14.54
N LEU A 291 -11.12 -8.96 -13.51
CA LEU A 291 -11.94 -10.07 -13.02
C LEU A 291 -13.00 -10.52 -14.03
N ARG A 292 -13.52 -9.62 -14.87
CA ARG A 292 -14.48 -9.97 -15.94
C ARG A 292 -13.94 -10.97 -16.97
N ARG A 293 -12.61 -11.12 -17.05
CA ARG A 293 -11.93 -12.05 -17.99
C ARG A 293 -11.64 -13.41 -17.35
N GLY A 294 -11.77 -13.52 -16.03
CA GLY A 294 -11.54 -14.78 -15.30
C GLY A 294 -12.59 -15.83 -15.65
N LYS A 295 -12.23 -17.10 -15.46
CA LYS A 295 -13.10 -18.26 -15.74
C LYS A 295 -13.30 -19.08 -14.47
N GLY A 296 -14.46 -19.71 -14.36
CA GLY A 296 -14.84 -20.55 -13.21
C GLY A 296 -15.61 -19.78 -12.12
N VAL A 297 -16.00 -20.52 -11.09
CA VAL A 297 -16.88 -20.03 -10.01
C VAL A 297 -16.19 -18.94 -9.19
N ALA A 298 -14.96 -19.17 -8.71
CA ALA A 298 -14.21 -18.20 -7.91
C ALA A 298 -13.99 -16.86 -8.63
N ALA A 299 -13.67 -16.89 -9.93
CA ALA A 299 -13.52 -15.68 -10.73
C ALA A 299 -14.83 -14.90 -10.86
N ARG A 300 -15.97 -15.61 -11.01
CA ARG A 300 -17.30 -14.98 -11.04
C ARG A 300 -17.63 -14.34 -9.69
N GLU A 301 -17.37 -15.03 -8.59
CA GLU A 301 -17.60 -14.51 -7.23
C GLU A 301 -16.76 -13.25 -6.97
N ASN A 302 -15.48 -13.26 -7.34
CA ASN A 302 -14.61 -12.09 -7.23
C ASN A 302 -15.12 -10.93 -8.09
N TYR A 303 -15.57 -11.21 -9.32
CA TYR A 303 -16.15 -10.18 -10.19
C TYR A 303 -17.42 -9.57 -9.60
N LEU A 304 -18.30 -10.39 -9.03
CA LEU A 304 -19.51 -9.93 -8.36
C LEU A 304 -19.18 -9.06 -7.13
N ASN A 305 -18.23 -9.49 -6.30
CA ASN A 305 -17.74 -8.70 -5.17
C ASN A 305 -17.21 -7.33 -5.62
N ALA A 306 -16.46 -7.28 -6.73
CA ALA A 306 -15.95 -6.03 -7.28
C ALA A 306 -17.07 -5.07 -7.72
N LEU A 307 -18.12 -5.58 -8.36
CA LEU A 307 -19.29 -4.79 -8.75
C LEU A 307 -20.05 -4.25 -7.55
N GLU A 308 -20.18 -5.04 -6.49
CA GLU A 308 -20.79 -4.56 -5.25
C GLU A 308 -19.99 -3.46 -4.58
N ARG A 309 -18.65 -3.60 -4.54
CA ARG A 309 -17.78 -2.53 -4.04
C ARG A 309 -17.95 -1.26 -4.85
N LYS A 310 -17.94 -1.36 -6.18
CA LYS A 310 -18.22 -0.22 -7.06
C LYS A 310 -19.58 0.40 -6.76
N ALA A 311 -20.62 -0.41 -6.54
CA ALA A 311 -21.96 0.08 -6.22
C ALA A 311 -22.00 0.85 -4.89
N GLY A 312 -21.33 0.33 -3.85
CA GLY A 312 -21.17 0.99 -2.55
C GLY A 312 -20.44 2.33 -2.65
N ILE A 313 -19.31 2.37 -3.36
CA ILE A 313 -18.53 3.60 -3.61
C ILE A 313 -19.42 4.66 -4.28
N ASN A 314 -20.16 4.26 -5.31
CA ASN A 314 -21.06 5.16 -6.01
C ASN A 314 -22.22 5.65 -5.11
N LEU A 315 -22.71 4.82 -4.18
CA LEU A 315 -23.72 5.25 -3.20
C LEU A 315 -23.18 6.29 -2.23
N HIS A 316 -21.96 6.10 -1.70
CA HIS A 316 -21.32 7.07 -0.80
C HIS A 316 -21.01 8.39 -1.52
N ALA A 317 -20.62 8.32 -2.80
CA ALA A 317 -20.44 9.49 -3.67
C ALA A 317 -21.75 10.20 -4.06
N GLY A 318 -22.92 9.62 -3.73
CA GLY A 318 -24.22 10.13 -4.18
C GLY A 318 -24.55 9.85 -5.65
N ASN A 319 -23.70 9.12 -6.37
CA ASN A 319 -23.92 8.70 -7.75
C ASN A 319 -24.89 7.50 -7.83
N LEU A 320 -26.19 7.78 -7.66
CA LEU A 320 -27.23 6.75 -7.68
C LEU A 320 -27.29 6.00 -9.02
N ALA A 321 -27.03 6.68 -10.14
CA ALA A 321 -27.04 6.06 -11.46
C ALA A 321 -25.86 5.09 -11.68
N GLY A 322 -24.68 5.41 -11.12
CA GLY A 322 -23.53 4.51 -11.09
C GLY A 322 -23.81 3.28 -10.23
N ALA A 323 -24.32 3.48 -9.01
CA ALA A 323 -24.67 2.39 -8.10
C ALA A 323 -25.70 1.44 -8.69
N ARG A 324 -26.77 1.99 -9.29
CA ARG A 324 -27.80 1.22 -9.97
C ARG A 324 -27.23 0.32 -11.07
N ARG A 325 -26.40 0.87 -11.96
CA ARG A 325 -25.78 0.09 -13.05
C ARG A 325 -24.91 -1.05 -12.52
N ALA A 326 -24.13 -0.80 -11.47
CA ALA A 326 -23.29 -1.81 -10.86
C ALA A 326 -24.10 -2.95 -10.20
N TYR A 327 -25.16 -2.62 -9.46
CA TYR A 327 -26.06 -3.63 -8.88
C TYR A 327 -26.86 -4.40 -9.92
N GLU A 328 -27.41 -3.75 -10.95
CA GLU A 328 -28.14 -4.42 -12.04
C GLU A 328 -27.23 -5.46 -12.73
N LEU A 329 -25.97 -5.10 -12.98
CA LEU A 329 -24.98 -6.03 -13.55
C LEU A 329 -24.60 -7.16 -12.59
N ALA A 330 -24.43 -6.87 -11.30
CA ALA A 330 -24.13 -7.89 -10.29
C ALA A 330 -25.28 -8.90 -10.14
N ILE A 331 -26.53 -8.44 -10.15
CA ILE A 331 -27.72 -9.30 -10.10
C ILE A 331 -27.77 -10.20 -11.33
N GLU A 332 -27.51 -9.66 -12.52
CA GLU A 332 -27.50 -10.46 -13.75
C GLU A 332 -26.43 -11.55 -13.73
N LEU A 333 -25.26 -11.27 -13.16
CA LEU A 333 -24.21 -12.27 -12.97
C LEU A 333 -24.55 -13.31 -11.90
N ALA A 334 -25.32 -12.92 -10.88
CA ALA A 334 -25.79 -13.82 -9.83
C ALA A 334 -26.91 -14.76 -10.29
N LYS A 335 -27.57 -14.46 -11.41
CA LYS A 335 -28.59 -15.33 -12.02
C LYS A 335 -27.94 -16.57 -12.63
N GLU A 336 -27.73 -17.60 -11.82
CA GLU A 336 -27.33 -18.92 -12.30
C GLU A 336 -28.55 -19.80 -12.60
N LYS A 337 -28.46 -20.62 -13.66
CA LYS A 337 -29.53 -21.57 -14.05
C LYS A 337 -29.69 -22.71 -13.06
N GLU A 338 -28.63 -23.06 -12.34
CA GLU A 338 -28.67 -24.02 -11.25
C GLU A 338 -29.18 -23.31 -10.00
N LYS A 339 -30.42 -23.58 -9.60
CA LYS A 339 -31.12 -23.00 -8.44
C LYS A 339 -30.50 -23.40 -7.10
N LYS A 340 -29.18 -23.28 -6.94
CA LYS A 340 -28.50 -23.53 -5.67
C LYS A 340 -28.87 -22.42 -4.70
N THR A 341 -29.20 -22.81 -3.47
CA THR A 341 -29.67 -21.90 -2.42
C THR A 341 -28.71 -20.73 -2.18
N GLU A 342 -27.40 -20.92 -2.34
CA GLU A 342 -26.41 -19.87 -2.12
C GLU A 342 -26.50 -18.72 -3.14
N TYR A 343 -26.68 -19.03 -4.43
CA TYR A 343 -26.87 -17.99 -5.45
C TYR A 343 -28.18 -17.24 -5.26
N ILE A 344 -29.24 -17.93 -4.84
CA ILE A 344 -30.52 -17.30 -4.52
C ILE A 344 -30.34 -16.31 -3.35
N ARG A 345 -29.57 -16.67 -2.31
CA ARG A 345 -29.25 -15.76 -1.20
C ARG A 345 -28.41 -14.56 -1.65
N GLN A 346 -27.43 -14.77 -2.52
CA GLN A 346 -26.59 -13.71 -3.06
C GLN A 346 -27.41 -12.73 -3.91
N GLN A 347 -28.24 -13.25 -4.83
CA GLN A 347 -29.18 -12.47 -5.64
C GLN A 347 -30.13 -11.65 -4.74
N ARG A 348 -30.72 -12.28 -3.72
CA ARG A 348 -31.61 -11.62 -2.76
C ARG A 348 -30.92 -10.41 -2.10
N ARG A 349 -29.68 -10.57 -1.62
CA ARG A 349 -28.93 -9.48 -0.97
C ARG A 349 -28.68 -8.30 -1.93
N LEU A 350 -28.29 -8.60 -3.17
CA LEU A 350 -28.06 -7.59 -4.20
C LEU A 350 -29.34 -6.83 -4.57
N MET A 351 -30.46 -7.53 -4.69
CA MET A 351 -31.76 -6.93 -4.97
C MET A 351 -32.22 -5.98 -3.86
N HIS A 352 -32.03 -6.34 -2.58
CA HIS A 352 -32.33 -5.44 -1.44
C HIS A 352 -31.56 -4.12 -1.54
N ALA A 353 -30.27 -4.18 -1.91
CA ALA A 353 -29.46 -2.98 -2.10
C ALA A 353 -29.96 -2.14 -3.29
N LEU A 354 -30.33 -2.78 -4.41
CA LEU A 354 -30.86 -2.07 -5.58
C LEU A 354 -32.23 -1.42 -5.31
N VAL A 355 -33.13 -2.06 -4.56
CA VAL A 355 -34.41 -1.43 -4.16
C VAL A 355 -34.16 -0.12 -3.43
N THR A 356 -33.19 -0.09 -2.51
CA THR A 356 -32.83 1.13 -1.78
C THR A 356 -32.37 2.23 -2.74
N VAL A 357 -31.59 1.89 -3.78
CA VAL A 357 -31.18 2.85 -4.81
C VAL A 357 -32.38 3.36 -5.61
N LEU A 358 -33.27 2.47 -6.05
CA LEU A 358 -34.47 2.83 -6.82
C LEU A 358 -35.40 3.76 -6.04
N VAL A 359 -35.63 3.49 -4.75
CA VAL A 359 -36.41 4.37 -3.86
C VAL A 359 -35.76 5.75 -3.74
N ARG A 360 -34.43 5.82 -3.57
CA ARG A 360 -33.70 7.11 -3.52
C ARG A 360 -33.77 7.88 -4.85
N GLN A 361 -33.84 7.17 -5.97
CA GLN A 361 -34.05 7.74 -7.30
C GLN A 361 -35.52 8.09 -7.60
N LYS A 362 -36.44 7.77 -6.67
CA LYS A 362 -37.89 7.90 -6.84
C LYS A 362 -38.47 7.03 -7.97
N GLU A 363 -37.78 5.96 -8.36
CA GLU A 363 -38.27 4.95 -9.31
C GLU A 363 -39.15 3.92 -8.57
N TYR A 364 -40.25 4.38 -7.97
CA TYR A 364 -41.02 3.59 -7.01
C TYR A 364 -41.73 2.38 -7.62
N GLU A 365 -42.20 2.46 -8.86
CA GLU A 365 -42.85 1.35 -9.54
C GLU A 365 -41.88 0.18 -9.75
N ARG A 366 -40.63 0.49 -10.08
CA ARG A 366 -39.57 -0.51 -10.24
C ARG A 366 -39.10 -1.06 -8.90
N ALA A 367 -38.96 -0.20 -7.89
CA ALA A 367 -38.70 -0.62 -6.53
C ALA A 367 -39.78 -1.60 -6.04
N LEU A 368 -41.05 -1.29 -6.30
CA LEU A 368 -42.20 -2.13 -5.95
C LEU A 368 -42.17 -3.48 -6.68
N ALA A 369 -41.92 -3.49 -7.99
CA ALA A 369 -41.82 -4.73 -8.76
C ALA A 369 -40.70 -5.63 -8.20
N MET A 370 -39.53 -5.06 -7.93
CA MET A 370 -38.38 -5.78 -7.39
C MET A 370 -38.59 -6.26 -5.96
N GLN A 371 -39.26 -5.47 -5.12
CA GLN A 371 -39.61 -5.87 -3.76
C GLN A 371 -40.63 -7.01 -3.74
N ASN A 372 -41.56 -7.06 -4.69
CA ASN A 372 -42.47 -8.21 -4.83
C ASN A 372 -41.71 -9.46 -5.27
N GLU A 373 -40.73 -9.35 -6.17
CA GLU A 373 -39.86 -10.49 -6.54
C GLU A 373 -39.04 -10.99 -5.33
N LEU A 374 -38.52 -10.07 -4.51
CA LEU A 374 -37.87 -10.40 -3.23
C LEU A 374 -38.80 -11.16 -2.28
N ALA A 375 -40.07 -10.77 -2.20
CA ALA A 375 -41.08 -11.44 -1.37
C ALA A 375 -41.24 -12.93 -1.75
N GLU A 376 -41.26 -13.23 -3.05
CA GLU A 376 -41.38 -14.60 -3.54
C GLU A 376 -40.11 -15.42 -3.27
N ILE A 377 -38.92 -14.80 -3.43
CA ILE A 377 -37.64 -15.44 -3.09
C ILE A 377 -37.59 -15.77 -1.59
N GLU A 378 -37.97 -14.83 -0.73
CA GLU A 378 -37.94 -15.04 0.72
C GLU A 378 -38.97 -16.05 1.19
N ALA A 379 -40.18 -16.01 0.62
CA ALA A 379 -41.19 -17.04 0.86
C ALA A 379 -40.71 -18.43 0.46
N ALA A 380 -39.99 -18.56 -0.65
CA ALA A 380 -39.43 -19.83 -1.09
C ALA A 380 -38.28 -20.33 -0.21
N LEU A 381 -37.45 -19.43 0.33
CA LEU A 381 -36.30 -19.78 1.18
C LEU A 381 -36.67 -20.06 2.64
N TYR A 382 -37.61 -19.30 3.19
CA TYR A 382 -37.87 -19.23 4.64
C TYR A 382 -39.33 -19.44 5.01
N GLY A 383 -40.23 -19.57 4.03
CA GLY A 383 -41.67 -19.57 4.27
C GLY A 383 -42.24 -18.15 4.48
N LYS A 384 -43.56 -18.07 4.60
CA LYS A 384 -44.30 -16.80 4.71
C LYS A 384 -44.59 -16.37 6.17
N ASP A 385 -44.14 -17.16 7.14
CA ASP A 385 -44.49 -16.97 8.57
C ASP A 385 -43.31 -16.46 9.41
N GLY A 386 -42.13 -16.26 8.81
CA GLY A 386 -40.91 -15.86 9.51
C GLY A 386 -40.62 -14.37 9.48
N GLU A 387 -39.63 -13.98 10.29
CA GLU A 387 -39.10 -12.61 10.41
C GLU A 387 -38.75 -11.98 9.05
N LYS A 388 -38.15 -12.74 8.13
CA LYS A 388 -37.72 -12.21 6.82
C LYS A 388 -38.89 -11.79 5.94
N TYR A 389 -39.96 -12.56 5.92
CA TYR A 389 -41.15 -12.19 5.17
C TYR A 389 -41.83 -10.94 5.77
N ALA A 390 -41.82 -10.79 7.09
CA ALA A 390 -42.31 -9.59 7.79
C ALA A 390 -41.47 -8.35 7.47
N GLU A 391 -40.14 -8.49 7.39
CA GLU A 391 -39.21 -7.42 6.99
C GLU A 391 -39.54 -6.93 5.58
N ASN A 392 -39.71 -7.85 4.64
CA ASN A 392 -40.09 -7.51 3.27
C ASN A 392 -41.47 -6.85 3.16
N LEU A 393 -42.47 -7.30 3.93
CA LEU A 393 -43.77 -6.65 4.00
C LEU A 393 -43.66 -5.20 4.52
N SER A 394 -42.78 -4.96 5.48
CA SER A 394 -42.52 -3.61 6.01
C SER A 394 -41.90 -2.70 4.95
N GLN A 395 -41.00 -3.22 4.11
CA GLN A 395 -40.44 -2.47 2.97
C GLN A 395 -41.48 -2.22 1.87
N LEU A 396 -42.30 -3.21 1.54
CA LEU A 396 -43.44 -3.02 0.62
C LEU A 396 -44.38 -1.93 1.13
N ALA A 397 -44.69 -1.93 2.44
CA ALA A 397 -45.53 -0.92 3.05
C ALA A 397 -44.97 0.49 2.81
N ARG A 398 -43.68 0.71 3.10
CA ARG A 398 -43.00 1.99 2.85
C ARG A 398 -43.12 2.42 1.39
N ILE A 399 -42.89 1.53 0.43
CA ILE A 399 -43.00 1.83 -1.00
C ILE A 399 -44.45 2.17 -1.38
N TYR A 400 -45.44 1.43 -0.87
CA TYR A 400 -46.85 1.73 -1.09
C TYR A 400 -47.24 3.13 -0.60
N TYR A 401 -46.76 3.55 0.58
CA TYR A 401 -46.99 4.93 1.06
C TYR A 401 -46.30 5.99 0.18
N LEU A 402 -45.14 5.69 -0.41
CA LEU A 402 -44.45 6.62 -1.32
C LEU A 402 -45.19 6.82 -2.65
N ILE A 403 -45.96 5.82 -3.11
CA ILE A 403 -46.81 5.91 -4.30
C ILE A 403 -48.27 6.23 -3.99
N ASP A 404 -48.57 6.66 -2.75
CA ASP A 404 -49.90 6.99 -2.25
C ASP A 404 -50.92 5.83 -2.27
N ASP A 405 -50.48 4.57 -2.35
CA ASP A 405 -51.33 3.38 -2.17
C ASP A 405 -51.47 3.04 -0.68
N LYS A 406 -52.21 3.90 0.02
CA LYS A 406 -52.41 3.85 1.48
C LYS A 406 -53.02 2.53 1.93
N THR A 407 -53.96 2.00 1.15
CA THR A 407 -54.70 0.78 1.47
C THR A 407 -53.76 -0.41 1.53
N ARG A 408 -52.90 -0.61 0.51
CA ARG A 408 -51.92 -1.69 0.52
C ARG A 408 -50.81 -1.44 1.53
N GLY A 409 -50.37 -0.20 1.70
CA GLY A 409 -49.37 0.18 2.70
C GLY A 409 -49.79 -0.18 4.11
N LYS A 410 -51.02 0.16 4.49
CA LYS A 410 -51.61 -0.17 5.80
C LYS A 410 -51.71 -1.67 6.02
N ALA A 411 -52.29 -2.39 5.06
CA ALA A 411 -52.43 -3.84 5.15
C ALA A 411 -51.07 -4.55 5.28
N ALA A 412 -50.04 -4.06 4.58
CA ALA A 412 -48.69 -4.60 4.66
C ALA A 412 -48.04 -4.37 6.04
N TYR A 413 -48.17 -3.17 6.61
CA TYR A 413 -47.68 -2.90 7.98
C TYR A 413 -48.41 -3.74 9.03
N GLU A 414 -49.74 -3.80 8.97
CA GLU A 414 -50.55 -4.59 9.91
C GLU A 414 -50.14 -6.08 9.87
N LYS A 415 -49.95 -6.63 8.66
CA LYS A 415 -49.49 -8.02 8.49
C LYS A 415 -48.04 -8.23 8.96
N ALA A 416 -47.14 -7.28 8.71
CA ALA A 416 -45.77 -7.35 9.21
C ALA A 416 -45.72 -7.38 10.75
N ILE A 417 -46.49 -6.50 11.41
CA ILE A 417 -46.62 -6.44 12.87
C ILE A 417 -47.17 -7.77 13.42
N GLU A 418 -48.21 -8.34 12.76
CA GLU A 418 -48.78 -9.62 13.15
C GLU A 418 -47.73 -10.74 13.12
N LEU A 419 -46.95 -10.82 12.04
CA LEU A 419 -45.90 -11.83 11.89
C LEU A 419 -44.79 -11.65 12.92
N TYR A 420 -44.29 -10.42 13.09
CA TYR A 420 -43.26 -10.13 14.08
C TYR A 420 -43.71 -10.47 15.51
N SER A 421 -44.99 -10.26 15.85
CA SER A 421 -45.54 -10.60 17.17
C SER A 421 -45.52 -12.11 17.46
N LYS A 422 -45.38 -12.96 16.44
CA LYS A 422 -45.30 -14.41 16.55
C LYS A 422 -43.87 -14.94 16.62
N VAL A 423 -42.85 -14.09 16.49
CA VAL A 423 -41.43 -14.47 16.52
C VAL A 423 -40.89 -14.34 17.96
N PRO A 424 -40.66 -15.44 18.71
CA PRO A 424 -40.37 -15.37 20.14
C PRO A 424 -39.03 -14.71 20.48
N GLU A 425 -38.04 -14.83 19.60
CA GLU A 425 -36.68 -14.31 19.79
C GLU A 425 -36.46 -12.95 19.11
N LEU A 426 -37.53 -12.31 18.64
CA LEU A 426 -37.41 -11.06 17.93
C LEU A 426 -36.91 -9.94 18.84
N ASN A 427 -35.91 -9.21 18.37
CA ASN A 427 -35.47 -7.99 19.03
C ASN A 427 -36.66 -7.00 19.13
N PRO A 428 -37.12 -6.61 20.34
CA PRO A 428 -38.27 -5.74 20.51
C PRO A 428 -38.11 -4.34 19.88
N ALA A 429 -36.87 -3.91 19.60
CA ALA A 429 -36.59 -2.69 18.86
C ALA A 429 -37.19 -2.71 17.44
N VAL A 430 -37.20 -3.86 16.77
CA VAL A 430 -37.73 -4.00 15.39
C VAL A 430 -39.22 -3.68 15.33
N ILE A 431 -40.02 -4.22 16.26
CA ILE A 431 -41.45 -3.92 16.34
C ILE A 431 -41.69 -2.45 16.74
N THR A 432 -40.85 -1.93 17.64
CA THR A 432 -40.93 -0.54 18.09
C THR A 432 -40.76 0.43 16.92
N ASP A 433 -39.72 0.24 16.11
CA ASP A 433 -39.43 1.07 14.94
C ASP A 433 -40.55 0.94 13.90
N LEU A 434 -41.07 -0.27 13.69
CA LEU A 434 -42.19 -0.52 12.79
C LEU A 434 -43.46 0.23 13.22
N TYR A 435 -43.77 0.25 14.52
CA TYR A 435 -44.88 1.02 15.06
C TYR A 435 -44.69 2.52 14.84
N ASP A 436 -43.50 3.06 15.09
CA ASP A 436 -43.22 4.48 14.91
C ASP A 436 -43.32 4.90 13.43
N GLU A 437 -42.84 4.07 12.52
CA GLU A 437 -42.94 4.34 11.07
C GLU A 437 -44.38 4.29 10.58
N PHE A 438 -45.13 3.27 10.99
CA PHE A 438 -46.54 3.17 10.61
C PHE A 438 -47.33 4.33 11.22
N ALA A 439 -47.07 4.72 12.47
CA ALA A 439 -47.67 5.89 13.10
C ALA A 439 -47.36 7.18 12.34
N ALA A 440 -46.08 7.42 12.00
CA ALA A 440 -45.67 8.61 11.25
C ALA A 440 -46.35 8.69 9.87
N ASN A 441 -46.54 7.56 9.20
CA ASN A 441 -47.26 7.50 7.93
C ASN A 441 -48.77 7.77 8.10
N LEU A 442 -49.39 7.31 9.19
CA LEU A 442 -50.78 7.62 9.54
C LEU A 442 -50.98 9.09 9.94
N GLU A 443 -50.04 9.68 10.67
CA GLU A 443 -50.03 11.12 11.04
C GLU A 443 -50.07 12.00 9.79
N LYS A 444 -49.23 11.69 8.79
CA LYS A 444 -49.22 12.38 7.49
C LYS A 444 -50.56 12.28 6.73
N GLN A 445 -51.37 11.29 7.06
CA GLN A 445 -52.67 11.05 6.45
C GLN A 445 -53.84 11.57 7.29
N GLY A 446 -53.57 12.16 8.46
CA GLY A 446 -54.59 12.64 9.38
C GLY A 446 -55.27 11.54 10.21
N GLU A 447 -54.81 10.28 10.15
CA GLU A 447 -55.31 9.17 10.98
C GLU A 447 -54.72 9.23 12.41
N MET A 448 -54.87 10.37 13.08
CA MET A 448 -54.18 10.68 14.35
C MET A 448 -54.47 9.68 15.48
N GLN A 449 -55.72 9.24 15.64
CA GLN A 449 -56.09 8.31 16.72
C GLN A 449 -55.35 6.97 16.63
N LYS A 450 -55.23 6.42 15.42
CA LYS A 450 -54.49 5.16 15.21
C LYS A 450 -52.99 5.38 15.38
N ALA A 451 -52.46 6.50 14.89
CA ALA A 451 -51.06 6.84 15.09
C ALA A 451 -50.70 6.94 16.58
N GLU A 452 -51.50 7.67 17.38
CA GLU A 452 -51.31 7.79 18.83
C GLU A 452 -51.35 6.43 19.53
N SER A 453 -52.26 5.54 19.12
CA SER A 453 -52.32 4.16 19.63
C SER A 453 -51.03 3.39 19.34
N LEU A 454 -50.48 3.50 18.13
CA LEU A 454 -49.22 2.85 17.75
C LEU A 454 -48.02 3.44 18.48
N ARG A 455 -47.95 4.77 18.62
CA ARG A 455 -46.93 5.47 19.43
C ARG A 455 -46.94 5.00 20.89
N ALA A 456 -48.13 4.83 21.47
CA ALA A 456 -48.26 4.32 22.83
C ALA A 456 -47.74 2.88 22.96
N LYS A 457 -48.01 2.01 21.97
CA LYS A 457 -47.44 0.65 21.91
C LYS A 457 -45.91 0.67 21.80
N ALA A 458 -45.35 1.50 20.92
CA ALA A 458 -43.91 1.68 20.78
C ALA A 458 -43.27 2.15 22.10
N LYS A 459 -43.87 3.15 22.75
CA LYS A 459 -43.40 3.67 24.06
C LYS A 459 -43.43 2.60 25.15
N LYS A 460 -44.48 1.79 25.19
CA LYS A 460 -44.59 0.68 26.16
C LYS A 460 -43.48 -0.35 25.94
N LEU A 461 -43.27 -0.80 24.70
CA LEU A 461 -42.18 -1.72 24.38
C LEU A 461 -40.80 -1.16 24.78
N ARG A 462 -40.56 0.13 24.54
CA ARG A 462 -39.31 0.78 25.00
C ARG A 462 -39.15 0.75 26.51
N TYR A 463 -40.24 0.95 27.26
CA TYR A 463 -40.22 0.90 28.72
C TYR A 463 -39.89 -0.51 29.23
N ASP A 464 -40.50 -1.53 28.62
CA ASP A 464 -40.31 -2.95 28.96
C ASP A 464 -38.91 -3.48 28.56
N MET A 465 -38.15 -2.77 27.71
CA MET A 465 -36.77 -3.13 27.35
C MET A 465 -35.72 -2.63 28.36
N VAL A 466 -36.05 -1.60 29.14
CA VAL A 466 -35.10 -0.88 30.01
C VAL A 466 -35.34 -1.20 31.50
N ASN A 467 -36.49 -1.79 31.83
CA ASN A 467 -36.86 -2.28 33.16
C ASN A 467 -37.13 -3.79 33.08
#